data_AF-A0A843E9L4-F1
#
_entry.id   AF-A0A843E9L4-F1
#
_cell.length_a   1.000
_cell.length_b   1.000
_cell.length_c   1.000
_cell.angle_alpha   90.00
_cell.angle_beta   90.00
_cell.angle_gamma   90.00
#
_symmetry.space_group_name_H-M   'P 1'
#
loop_
_entity.id
_entity.type
_entity.pdbx_description
1 polymer ?
#
loop_
_entity_poly.entity_id
_entity_poly.type
_entity_poly.pdbx_seq_one_letter_code
_entity_poly.pdbx_strand_id
1 'polypeptide(L)'
;MIKELLNLNHCRATQKINFLLIPVSNFEITKKGAIKFNKIYLWLKSQNLYKLERTISGGIKNGSHMKVPAWDVRANKYCVEITVILEGYAWRIQFRTKTPKKLSGRTAFTKFKRLLKKNGIDLDQYAIDNGEEVKKEIETYLVKPWHQFYIDKIFSQAHHIDFHSSFGAGLANTHEEFRSTMNWLYENREKDEINKHILNFSIGFMQSIGGCNATWAHLSKDAIADNNKRVLKLAVIL
;
A
#
# COMPACT_ATOMS: atom_id res chain seq x y z
N MET A 1 37.24 -2.91 5.81
CA MET A 1 36.84 -1.52 5.52
C MET A 1 35.34 -1.26 5.25
N ILE A 2 34.61 -1.90 4.31
CA ILE A 2 33.13 -1.65 4.20
C ILE A 2 32.40 -2.00 5.51
N LYS A 3 32.76 -3.14 6.13
CA LYS A 3 32.23 -3.55 7.44
C LYS A 3 32.57 -2.56 8.56
N GLU A 4 33.72 -1.90 8.46
CA GLU A 4 34.23 -0.95 9.47
C GLU A 4 33.70 0.46 9.24
N LEU A 5 33.44 0.84 7.99
CA LEU A 5 32.95 2.15 7.62
C LEU A 5 31.50 2.34 8.09
N LEU A 6 30.68 1.29 8.05
CA LEU A 6 29.26 1.33 8.31
C LEU A 6 28.77 -0.06 8.75
N ASN A 7 28.05 -0.15 9.88
CA ASN A 7 27.32 -1.35 10.32
C ASN A 7 26.18 -1.71 9.34
N LEU A 8 26.54 -2.18 8.15
CA LEU A 8 25.61 -2.52 7.07
C LEU A 8 25.21 -3.98 7.13
N ASN A 9 23.94 -4.23 6.83
CA ASN A 9 23.39 -5.56 6.63
C ASN A 9 24.10 -6.24 5.46
N HIS A 10 24.49 -7.50 5.65
CA HIS A 10 25.20 -8.29 4.64
C HIS A 10 24.96 -9.79 4.82
N CYS A 11 25.28 -10.56 3.79
CA CYS A 11 25.29 -12.02 3.83
C CYS A 11 26.60 -12.56 3.22
N ARG A 12 26.90 -13.84 3.46
CA ARG A 12 28.01 -14.50 2.74
C ARG A 12 27.65 -14.62 1.26
N ALA A 13 28.64 -14.37 0.40
CA ALA A 13 28.55 -14.58 -1.03
C ALA A 13 28.81 -16.07 -1.32
N THR A 14 27.83 -16.77 -1.87
CA THR A 14 27.98 -18.14 -2.38
C THR A 14 28.39 -18.12 -3.85
N GLN A 15 28.76 -19.25 -4.45
CA GLN A 15 29.04 -19.34 -5.89
C GLN A 15 27.85 -18.90 -6.77
N LYS A 16 26.62 -19.05 -6.27
CA LYS A 16 25.39 -18.65 -6.94
C LYS A 16 24.64 -17.64 -6.06
N ILE A 17 25.00 -16.37 -6.17
CA ILE A 17 24.42 -15.33 -5.33
C ILE A 17 22.99 -15.05 -5.82
N ASN A 18 22.03 -15.22 -4.92
CA ASN A 18 20.66 -14.79 -5.16
C ASN A 18 20.49 -13.35 -4.68
N PHE A 19 20.31 -12.43 -5.63
CA PHE A 19 20.12 -11.01 -5.37
C PHE A 19 19.02 -10.69 -4.34
N LEU A 20 17.93 -11.46 -4.34
CA LEU A 20 16.80 -11.25 -3.43
C LEU A 20 17.12 -11.63 -1.98
N LEU A 21 18.09 -12.53 -1.77
CA LEU A 21 18.50 -12.98 -0.44
C LEU A 21 19.57 -12.09 0.20
N ILE A 22 20.18 -11.18 -0.58
CA ILE A 22 21.12 -10.20 -0.02
C ILE A 22 20.31 -9.19 0.80
N PRO A 23 20.59 -9.03 2.11
CA PRO A 23 19.85 -8.11 2.95
C PRO A 23 20.14 -6.66 2.58
N VAL A 24 19.14 -5.80 2.75
CA VAL A 24 19.19 -4.40 2.33
C VAL A 24 19.52 -3.50 3.52
N SER A 25 20.46 -2.58 3.31
CA SER A 25 20.73 -1.44 4.18
C SER A 25 20.13 -0.18 3.56
N ASN A 26 19.23 0.49 4.27
CA ASN A 26 18.53 1.67 3.77
C ASN A 26 19.12 2.96 4.37
N PHE A 27 19.50 3.89 3.49
CA PHE A 27 19.76 5.29 3.80
C PHE A 27 18.55 6.13 3.43
N GLU A 28 18.07 6.91 4.38
CA GLU A 28 16.98 7.87 4.14
C GLU A 28 17.44 9.01 3.24
N ILE A 29 16.52 9.55 2.42
CA ILE A 29 16.76 10.70 1.54
C ILE A 29 16.86 11.99 2.37
N THR A 30 18.01 12.15 3.00
CA THR A 30 18.43 13.31 3.78
C THR A 30 19.85 13.69 3.38
N LYS A 31 20.29 14.92 3.69
CA LYS A 31 21.68 15.35 3.45
C LYS A 31 22.70 14.40 4.09
N LYS A 32 22.44 13.95 5.33
CA LYS A 32 23.30 13.00 6.06
C LYS A 32 23.31 11.62 5.39
N GLY A 33 22.16 11.13 4.94
CA GLY A 33 22.05 9.88 4.19
C GLY A 33 22.80 9.94 2.86
N ALA A 34 22.67 11.03 2.13
CA ALA A 34 23.36 11.27 0.85
C ALA A 34 24.88 11.29 1.04
N ILE A 35 25.39 11.97 2.07
CA ILE A 35 26.83 11.99 2.39
C ILE A 35 27.36 10.57 2.63
N LYS A 36 26.65 9.76 3.45
CA LYS A 36 27.06 8.38 3.73
C LYS A 36 27.02 7.51 2.48
N PHE A 37 25.95 7.59 1.70
CA PHE A 37 25.80 6.84 0.46
C PHE A 37 26.87 7.21 -0.57
N ASN A 38 27.12 8.50 -0.77
CA ASN A 38 28.12 9.00 -1.71
C ASN A 38 29.54 8.63 -1.28
N LYS A 39 29.84 8.59 0.03
CA LYS A 39 31.13 8.12 0.53
C LYS A 39 31.40 6.67 0.10
N ILE A 40 30.40 5.79 0.19
CA ILE A 40 30.51 4.40 -0.26
C ILE A 40 30.68 4.34 -1.78
N TYR A 41 29.84 5.07 -2.52
CA TYR A 41 29.88 5.11 -3.98
C TYR A 41 31.25 5.56 -4.51
N LEU A 42 31.77 6.67 -3.99
CA LEU A 42 33.06 7.23 -4.42
C LEU A 42 34.20 6.29 -4.06
N TRP A 43 34.15 5.66 -2.88
CA TRP A 43 35.13 4.65 -2.50
C TRP A 43 35.11 3.46 -3.46
N LEU A 44 33.94 2.89 -3.76
CA LEU A 44 33.80 1.77 -4.70
C LEU A 44 34.27 2.15 -6.11
N LYS A 45 33.98 3.37 -6.55
CA LYS A 45 34.40 3.89 -7.86
C LYS A 45 35.92 4.06 -7.96
N SER A 46 36.60 4.39 -6.85
CA SER A 46 38.06 4.49 -6.83
C SER A 46 38.75 3.12 -6.74
N GLN A 47 38.00 2.06 -6.43
CA GLN A 47 38.53 0.71 -6.43
C GLN A 47 38.52 0.11 -7.85
N ASN A 48 39.57 -0.62 -8.23
CA ASN A 48 39.64 -1.34 -9.51
C ASN A 48 38.83 -2.66 -9.45
N LEU A 49 37.53 -2.57 -9.21
CA LEU A 49 36.62 -3.72 -9.07
C LEU A 49 35.92 -4.03 -10.39
N TYR A 50 35.53 -5.29 -10.58
CA TYR A 50 34.73 -5.68 -11.73
C TYR A 50 33.31 -5.09 -11.64
N LYS A 51 32.69 -4.84 -12.80
CA LYS A 51 31.28 -4.45 -12.86
C LYS A 51 30.39 -5.68 -12.73
N LEU A 52 29.40 -5.64 -11.84
CA LEU A 52 28.40 -6.69 -11.72
C LEU A 52 27.47 -6.69 -12.94
N GLU A 53 27.35 -7.86 -13.58
CA GLU A 53 26.40 -8.08 -14.67
C GLU A 53 25.04 -8.52 -14.13
N ARG A 54 23.97 -8.12 -14.83
CA ARG A 54 22.58 -8.42 -14.45
C ARG A 54 21.89 -9.31 -15.47
N THR A 55 20.93 -10.08 -15.01
CA THR A 55 19.95 -10.75 -15.88
C THR A 55 18.90 -9.75 -16.36
N ILE A 56 18.13 -10.11 -17.39
CA ILE A 56 16.99 -9.31 -17.89
C ILE A 56 15.98 -9.03 -16.76
N SER A 57 15.76 -10.01 -15.87
CA SER A 57 14.90 -9.89 -14.68
C SER A 57 15.49 -9.04 -13.54
N GLY A 58 16.70 -8.50 -13.70
CA GLY A 58 17.35 -7.63 -12.72
C GLY A 58 18.08 -8.36 -11.58
N GLY A 59 18.18 -9.69 -11.64
CA GLY A 59 19.04 -10.50 -10.76
C GLY A 59 20.53 -10.37 -11.09
N ILE A 60 21.41 -10.93 -10.27
CA ILE A 60 22.85 -10.99 -10.57
C ILE A 60 23.09 -12.14 -11.55
N LYS A 61 23.77 -11.87 -12.66
CA LYS A 61 24.13 -12.88 -13.65
C LYS A 61 25.24 -13.76 -13.07
N ASN A 62 24.88 -14.93 -12.58
CA ASN A 62 25.82 -15.93 -12.09
C ASN A 62 26.37 -16.72 -13.29
N GLY A 63 27.63 -16.47 -13.66
CA GLY A 63 28.37 -17.29 -14.65
C GLY A 63 29.37 -18.22 -13.96
N SER A 64 29.96 -19.16 -14.72
CA SER A 64 31.07 -20.01 -14.25
C SER A 64 32.30 -19.22 -13.81
N HIS A 65 32.42 -17.96 -14.28
CA HIS A 65 33.52 -17.04 -13.97
C HIS A 65 32.99 -15.72 -13.42
N MET A 66 32.06 -15.75 -12.45
CA MET A 66 31.67 -14.51 -11.75
C MET A 66 32.94 -13.85 -11.19
N LYS A 67 33.34 -12.74 -11.81
CA LYS A 67 34.56 -12.03 -11.44
C LYS A 67 34.27 -11.30 -10.15
N VAL A 68 34.97 -11.66 -9.09
CA VAL A 68 34.93 -11.00 -7.78
C VAL A 68 36.34 -10.50 -7.46
N PRO A 69 36.47 -9.37 -6.74
CA PRO A 69 35.40 -8.52 -6.21
C PRO A 69 34.71 -7.67 -7.29
N ALA A 70 33.41 -7.40 -7.10
CA ALA A 70 32.60 -6.70 -8.10
C ALA A 70 31.49 -5.85 -7.48
N TRP A 71 31.02 -4.85 -8.23
CA TRP A 71 29.93 -3.99 -7.81
C TRP A 71 29.14 -3.40 -8.97
N ASP A 72 27.94 -2.92 -8.68
CA ASP A 72 27.18 -2.06 -9.58
C ASP A 72 26.38 -1.01 -8.82
N VAL A 73 25.85 -0.04 -9.58
CA VAL A 73 24.89 0.94 -9.10
C VAL A 73 23.72 1.00 -10.08
N ARG A 74 22.51 1.07 -9.57
CA ARG A 74 21.28 1.27 -10.35
C ARG A 74 20.50 2.43 -9.77
N ALA A 75 19.88 3.21 -10.65
CA ALA A 75 18.92 4.24 -10.25
C ALA A 75 17.58 3.94 -10.91
N ASN A 76 16.51 4.08 -10.15
CA ASN A 76 15.15 4.17 -10.65
C ASN A 76 14.44 5.36 -10.00
N LYS A 77 13.20 5.65 -10.40
CA LYS A 77 12.41 6.78 -9.90
C LYS A 77 12.31 6.86 -8.38
N TYR A 78 12.46 5.74 -7.66
CA TYR A 78 12.21 5.64 -6.23
C TYR A 78 13.45 5.28 -5.39
N CYS A 79 14.58 4.95 -6.01
CA CYS A 79 15.72 4.37 -5.31
C CYS A 79 17.00 4.47 -6.14
N VAL A 80 18.12 4.78 -5.46
CA VAL A 80 19.46 4.48 -5.96
C VAL A 80 20.01 3.32 -5.13
N GLU A 81 20.41 2.23 -5.79
CA GLU A 81 20.87 1.00 -5.14
C GLU A 81 22.28 0.65 -5.60
N ILE A 82 23.17 0.40 -4.65
CA ILE A 82 24.49 -0.21 -4.86
C ILE A 82 24.39 -1.68 -4.47
N THR A 83 24.91 -2.57 -5.32
CA THR A 83 25.23 -3.94 -4.91
C THR A 83 26.73 -4.14 -5.00
N VAL A 84 27.32 -4.75 -3.98
CA VAL A 84 28.75 -5.04 -3.95
C VAL A 84 28.98 -6.44 -3.41
N ILE A 85 29.93 -7.14 -4.04
CA ILE A 85 30.47 -8.42 -3.59
C ILE A 85 31.97 -8.22 -3.39
N LEU A 86 32.41 -8.35 -2.14
CA LEU A 86 33.78 -8.09 -1.73
C LEU A 86 34.12 -9.03 -0.56
N GLU A 87 35.34 -9.58 -0.56
CA GLU A 87 35.86 -10.42 0.55
C GLU A 87 34.93 -11.59 0.95
N GLY A 88 34.23 -12.19 -0.02
CA GLY A 88 33.32 -13.33 0.26
C GLY A 88 31.97 -12.93 0.89
N TYR A 89 31.61 -11.65 0.86
CA TYR A 89 30.34 -11.13 1.35
C TYR A 89 29.62 -10.31 0.28
N ALA A 90 28.31 -10.17 0.43
CA ALA A 90 27.46 -9.38 -0.44
C ALA A 90 26.63 -8.37 0.37
N TRP A 91 26.52 -7.15 -0.17
CA TRP A 91 25.75 -6.05 0.40
C TRP A 91 24.80 -5.47 -0.65
N ARG A 92 23.60 -5.07 -0.20
CA ARG A 92 22.70 -4.19 -0.94
C ARG A 92 22.45 -2.93 -0.15
N ILE A 93 22.73 -1.79 -0.76
CA ILE A 93 22.69 -0.49 -0.10
C ILE A 93 21.76 0.40 -0.92
N GLN A 94 20.67 0.85 -0.31
CA GLN A 94 19.66 1.67 -0.97
C GLN A 94 19.64 3.07 -0.39
N PHE A 95 19.61 4.08 -1.26
CA PHE A 95 19.22 5.44 -0.93
C PHE A 95 17.79 5.65 -1.45
N ARG A 96 16.83 5.60 -0.53
CA ARG A 96 15.41 5.49 -0.84
C ARG A 96 14.56 6.19 0.21
N THR A 97 13.48 6.83 -0.21
CA THR A 97 12.45 7.29 0.73
C THR A 97 11.89 6.08 1.47
N LYS A 98 11.89 6.08 2.80
CA LYS A 98 11.05 5.14 3.57
C LYS A 98 9.63 5.30 3.01
N THR A 99 9.20 4.35 2.21
CA THR A 99 7.79 4.28 1.86
C THR A 99 7.15 3.74 3.14
N PRO A 100 6.36 4.53 3.89
CA PRO A 100 5.56 3.92 4.93
C PRO A 100 4.83 2.76 4.26
N LYS A 101 4.82 1.57 4.89
CA LYS A 101 3.98 0.46 4.43
C LYS A 101 2.53 0.90 4.63
N LYS A 102 2.03 1.79 3.76
CA LYS A 102 0.62 2.12 3.69
C LYS A 102 -0.08 0.85 3.25
N LEU A 103 -0.92 0.33 4.12
CA LEU A 103 -1.83 -0.76 3.79
C LEU A 103 -2.67 -0.32 2.58
N SER A 104 -2.53 -1.05 1.47
CA SER A 104 -3.25 -0.71 0.25
C SER A 104 -4.72 -1.11 0.35
N GLY A 105 -5.60 -0.43 -0.40
CA GLY A 105 -7.00 -0.82 -0.52
C GLY A 105 -7.17 -2.28 -0.98
N ARG A 106 -6.29 -2.77 -1.87
CA ARG A 106 -6.27 -4.18 -2.29
C ARG A 106 -5.97 -5.13 -1.13
N THR A 107 -5.00 -4.77 -0.26
CA THR A 107 -4.65 -5.58 0.91
C THR A 107 -5.82 -5.64 1.89
N ALA A 108 -6.44 -4.50 2.18
CA ALA A 108 -7.62 -4.41 3.04
C ALA A 108 -8.77 -5.25 2.46
N PHE A 109 -9.10 -5.07 1.18
CA PHE A 109 -10.17 -5.80 0.51
C PHE A 109 -9.92 -7.32 0.46
N THR A 110 -8.68 -7.76 0.24
CA THR A 110 -8.33 -9.19 0.27
C THR A 110 -8.57 -9.79 1.66
N LYS A 111 -8.27 -9.04 2.72
CA LYS A 111 -8.54 -9.46 4.11
C LYS A 111 -10.04 -9.47 4.39
N PHE A 112 -10.77 -8.47 3.91
CA PHE A 112 -12.23 -8.40 4.01
C PHE A 112 -12.90 -9.62 3.38
N LYS A 113 -12.57 -9.96 2.12
CA LYS A 113 -13.10 -11.15 1.43
C LYS A 113 -12.82 -12.45 2.19
N ARG A 114 -11.64 -12.59 2.79
CA ARG A 114 -11.31 -13.75 3.64
C ARG A 114 -12.13 -13.80 4.92
N LEU A 115 -12.41 -12.65 5.52
CA LEU A 115 -13.23 -12.57 6.73
C LEU A 115 -14.69 -12.92 6.42
N LEU A 116 -15.25 -12.38 5.34
CA LEU A 116 -16.57 -12.74 4.84
C LEU A 116 -16.69 -14.25 4.60
N LYS A 117 -15.70 -14.85 3.90
CA LYS A 117 -15.69 -16.28 3.63
C LYS A 117 -15.67 -17.14 4.90
N LYS A 118 -14.97 -16.68 5.96
CA LYS A 118 -15.00 -17.37 7.27
C LYS A 118 -16.38 -17.33 7.92
N ASN A 119 -17.15 -16.28 7.63
CA ASN A 119 -18.52 -16.10 8.13
C ASN A 119 -19.56 -16.65 7.15
N GLY A 120 -19.16 -17.50 6.19
CA GLY A 120 -20.05 -18.16 5.25
C GLY A 120 -20.50 -17.32 4.05
N ILE A 121 -19.94 -16.12 3.86
CA ILE A 121 -20.30 -15.21 2.77
C ILE A 121 -19.26 -15.31 1.67
N ASP A 122 -19.63 -15.86 0.52
CA ASP A 122 -18.78 -15.84 -0.66
C ASP A 122 -19.08 -14.61 -1.52
N LEU A 123 -18.21 -13.61 -1.41
CA LEU A 123 -18.38 -12.33 -2.12
C LEU A 123 -18.44 -12.52 -3.65
N ASP A 124 -17.86 -13.58 -4.21
CA ASP A 124 -17.90 -13.83 -5.66
C ASP A 124 -19.32 -14.15 -6.15
N GLN A 125 -20.24 -14.58 -5.27
CA GLN A 125 -21.66 -14.80 -5.61
C GLN A 125 -22.41 -13.50 -5.90
N TYR A 126 -21.84 -12.36 -5.50
CA TYR A 126 -22.38 -11.03 -5.76
C TYR A 126 -21.70 -10.39 -6.99
N ALA A 127 -20.89 -11.11 -7.75
CA ALA A 127 -20.24 -10.52 -8.92
C ALA A 127 -21.28 -10.08 -9.97
N ILE A 128 -21.11 -8.87 -10.51
CA ILE A 128 -21.91 -8.34 -11.61
C ILE A 128 -21.02 -8.05 -12.83
N ASP A 129 -21.59 -8.23 -14.02
CA ASP A 129 -20.88 -8.00 -15.29
C ASP A 129 -20.93 -6.53 -15.73
N ASN A 130 -22.02 -5.82 -15.42
CA ASN A 130 -22.24 -4.41 -15.77
C ASN A 130 -21.71 -3.43 -14.70
N GLY A 131 -20.58 -3.76 -14.09
CA GLY A 131 -20.01 -3.01 -12.96
C GLY A 131 -19.65 -1.56 -13.31
N GLU A 132 -19.20 -1.31 -14.53
CA GLU A 132 -18.84 0.05 -14.98
C GLU A 132 -20.07 0.95 -15.16
N GLU A 133 -21.18 0.41 -15.64
CA GLU A 133 -22.46 1.12 -15.75
C GLU A 133 -23.00 1.46 -14.36
N VAL A 134 -23.08 0.47 -13.47
CA VAL A 134 -23.56 0.67 -12.10
C VAL A 134 -22.71 1.70 -11.36
N LYS A 135 -21.40 1.72 -11.58
CA LYS A 135 -20.51 2.71 -10.97
C LYS A 135 -20.88 4.14 -11.34
N LYS A 136 -21.35 4.40 -12.57
CA LYS A 136 -21.76 5.75 -13.01
C LYS A 136 -22.99 6.26 -12.27
N GLU A 137 -23.78 5.34 -11.71
CA GLU A 137 -24.99 5.64 -10.94
C GLU A 137 -24.73 5.80 -9.44
N ILE A 138 -23.50 5.54 -8.98
CA ILE A 138 -23.14 5.71 -7.57
C ILE A 138 -23.15 7.20 -7.25
N GLU A 139 -24.03 7.60 -6.33
CA GLU A 139 -24.08 8.97 -5.84
C GLU A 139 -22.73 9.38 -5.26
N THR A 140 -22.31 10.61 -5.56
CA THR A 140 -21.21 11.22 -4.82
C THR A 140 -21.57 11.28 -3.33
N TYR A 141 -20.59 11.05 -2.47
CA TYR A 141 -20.74 11.24 -1.03
C TYR A 141 -21.34 12.62 -0.75
N LEU A 142 -22.27 12.68 0.21
CA LEU A 142 -22.92 13.94 0.57
C LEU A 142 -21.90 14.95 1.11
N VAL A 143 -21.32 15.75 0.22
CA VAL A 143 -20.54 16.95 0.49
C VAL A 143 -21.38 18.13 0.02
N LYS A 144 -22.56 18.29 0.61
CA LYS A 144 -23.46 19.41 0.30
C LYS A 144 -23.80 20.14 1.59
N PRO A 145 -23.65 21.47 1.62
CA PRO A 145 -24.24 22.24 2.70
C PRO A 145 -25.75 22.02 2.66
N TRP A 146 -26.32 21.68 3.80
CA TRP A 146 -27.78 21.51 3.99
C TRP A 146 -28.61 22.74 3.61
N HIS A 147 -28.01 23.93 3.51
CA HIS A 147 -28.68 25.17 3.16
C HIS A 147 -27.74 26.12 2.41
N GLN A 148 -28.28 26.85 1.43
CA GLN A 148 -27.52 27.75 0.56
C GLN A 148 -26.81 28.88 1.31
N PHE A 149 -27.31 29.26 2.50
CA PHE A 149 -26.69 30.22 3.42
C PHE A 149 -25.22 29.89 3.76
N TYR A 150 -24.87 28.61 3.76
CA TYR A 150 -23.55 28.12 4.15
C TYR A 150 -22.54 28.06 2.99
N ILE A 151 -22.99 28.33 1.75
CA ILE A 151 -22.11 28.43 0.58
C ILE A 151 -21.25 29.71 0.69
N ASP A 152 -19.98 29.62 0.30
CA ASP A 152 -18.98 30.69 0.36
C ASP A 152 -18.72 31.29 1.75
N LYS A 153 -19.03 30.53 2.81
CA LYS A 153 -18.69 30.88 4.20
C LYS A 153 -17.41 30.19 4.66
N ILE A 154 -16.63 30.88 5.47
CA ILE A 154 -15.48 30.31 6.18
C ILE A 154 -15.96 29.90 7.57
N PHE A 155 -15.84 28.60 7.88
CA PHE A 155 -16.17 28.07 9.20
C PHE A 155 -14.88 27.93 10.02
N SER A 156 -14.83 28.56 11.19
CA SER A 156 -13.82 28.28 12.21
C SER A 156 -14.32 27.20 13.16
N GLN A 157 -13.41 26.37 13.69
CA GLN A 157 -13.73 25.32 14.68
C GLN A 157 -14.70 24.24 14.16
N ALA A 158 -14.66 23.94 12.85
CA ALA A 158 -15.42 22.83 12.29
C ALA A 158 -14.86 21.48 12.76
N HIS A 159 -15.71 20.63 13.31
CA HIS A 159 -15.38 19.23 13.60
C HIS A 159 -15.78 18.36 12.42
N HIS A 160 -14.84 17.62 11.83
CA HIS A 160 -15.13 16.69 10.74
C HIS A 160 -15.71 15.39 11.29
N ILE A 161 -16.94 15.05 10.89
CA ILE A 161 -17.51 13.73 11.13
C ILE A 161 -17.08 12.81 9.98
N ASP A 162 -16.16 11.89 10.26
CA ASP A 162 -15.62 10.96 9.25
C ASP A 162 -16.57 9.77 9.00
N PHE A 163 -17.44 9.93 8.01
CA PHE A 163 -18.38 8.90 7.56
C PHE A 163 -17.74 7.80 6.70
N HIS A 164 -16.44 7.83 6.37
CA HIS A 164 -15.87 6.74 5.57
C HIS A 164 -15.93 5.39 6.30
N SER A 165 -15.84 5.42 7.63
CA SER A 165 -16.05 4.24 8.47
C SER A 165 -17.52 3.80 8.59
N SER A 166 -18.48 4.65 8.20
CA SER A 166 -19.92 4.38 8.32
C SER A 166 -20.54 3.74 7.08
N PHE A 167 -19.85 3.70 5.93
CA PHE A 167 -20.32 2.95 4.77
C PHE A 167 -20.44 1.46 5.05
N GLY A 168 -19.58 0.93 5.92
CA GLY A 168 -19.72 -0.43 6.42
C GLY A 168 -21.07 -0.71 7.10
N ALA A 169 -21.62 0.27 7.80
CA ALA A 169 -22.96 0.17 8.37
C ALA A 169 -24.05 0.23 7.28
N GLY A 170 -23.82 1.00 6.21
CA GLY A 170 -24.71 1.01 5.04
C GLY A 170 -24.80 -0.37 4.40
N LEU A 171 -23.66 -1.01 4.15
CA LEU A 171 -23.59 -2.38 3.63
C LEU A 171 -24.34 -3.35 4.55
N ALA A 172 -24.11 -3.27 5.86
CA ALA A 172 -24.79 -4.12 6.84
C ALA A 172 -26.31 -3.91 6.90
N ASN A 173 -26.81 -2.72 6.53
CA ASN A 173 -28.25 -2.43 6.51
C ASN A 173 -28.93 -2.91 5.24
N THR A 174 -28.25 -2.83 4.10
CA THR A 174 -28.82 -3.24 2.81
C THR A 174 -28.58 -4.72 2.51
N HIS A 175 -27.55 -5.31 3.11
CA HIS A 175 -27.16 -6.72 2.98
C HIS A 175 -26.91 -7.30 4.39
N GLU A 176 -27.99 -7.74 5.05
CA GLU A 176 -28.04 -8.11 6.47
C GLU A 176 -27.02 -9.19 6.85
N GLU A 177 -26.74 -10.12 5.94
CA GLU A 177 -25.75 -11.18 6.10
C GLU A 177 -24.35 -10.62 6.39
N PHE A 178 -24.02 -9.42 5.91
CA PHE A 178 -22.74 -8.76 6.19
C PHE A 178 -22.66 -8.19 7.61
N ARG A 179 -23.79 -7.99 8.31
CA ARG A 179 -23.87 -7.25 9.58
C ARG A 179 -22.93 -7.81 10.65
N SER A 180 -22.90 -9.13 10.84
CA SER A 180 -22.02 -9.76 11.82
C SER A 180 -20.55 -9.42 11.59
N THR A 181 -20.12 -9.52 10.32
CA THR A 181 -18.74 -9.19 9.92
C THR A 181 -18.43 -7.71 10.14
N MET A 182 -19.37 -6.82 9.77
CA MET A 182 -19.19 -5.38 9.85
C MET A 182 -19.15 -4.89 11.30
N ASN A 183 -20.01 -5.41 12.17
CA ASN A 183 -20.00 -5.11 13.61
C ASN A 183 -18.70 -5.56 14.25
N TRP A 184 -18.25 -6.79 13.96
CA TRP A 184 -16.97 -7.29 14.46
C TRP A 184 -15.80 -6.40 14.03
N LEU A 185 -15.75 -5.98 12.76
CA LEU A 185 -14.71 -5.07 12.26
C LEU A 185 -14.71 -3.74 12.99
N TYR A 186 -15.90 -3.18 13.25
CA TYR A 186 -16.04 -1.91 13.95
C TYR A 186 -15.60 -2.00 15.41
N GLU A 187 -16.01 -3.05 16.13
CA GLU A 187 -15.63 -3.29 17.53
C GLU A 187 -14.12 -3.55 17.70
N ASN A 188 -13.48 -4.13 16.68
CA ASN A 188 -12.06 -4.50 16.71
C ASN A 188 -11.17 -3.54 15.90
N ARG A 189 -11.69 -2.38 15.49
CA ARG A 189 -10.99 -1.41 14.62
C ARG A 189 -9.73 -0.80 15.25
N GLU A 190 -9.68 -0.72 16.58
CA GLU A 190 -8.55 -0.16 17.34
C GLU A 190 -7.52 -1.22 17.74
N LYS A 191 -7.90 -2.51 17.66
CA LYS A 191 -7.02 -3.63 18.04
C LYS A 191 -6.03 -4.00 16.95
N ASP A 192 -6.40 -3.80 15.68
CA ASP A 192 -5.54 -4.02 14.53
C ASP A 192 -5.82 -2.96 13.46
N GLU A 193 -4.76 -2.26 13.04
CA GLU A 193 -4.82 -1.21 12.02
C GLU A 193 -5.51 -1.70 10.73
N ILE A 194 -5.39 -2.99 10.39
CA ILE A 194 -6.04 -3.56 9.21
C ILE A 194 -7.56 -3.49 9.27
N ASN A 195 -8.16 -3.61 10.46
CA ASN A 195 -9.61 -3.62 10.61
C ASN A 195 -10.20 -2.25 10.27
N LYS A 196 -9.57 -1.17 10.76
CA LYS A 196 -9.93 0.20 10.36
C LYS A 196 -9.72 0.41 8.85
N HIS A 197 -8.65 -0.13 8.28
CA HIS A 197 -8.39 -0.04 6.85
C HIS A 197 -9.44 -0.79 6.01
N ILE A 198 -9.94 -1.93 6.49
CA ILE A 198 -11.04 -2.65 5.86
C ILE A 198 -12.29 -1.76 5.79
N LEU A 199 -12.67 -1.16 6.91
CA LEU A 199 -13.84 -0.26 6.99
C LEU A 199 -13.70 0.93 6.02
N ASN A 200 -12.51 1.55 6.00
CA ASN A 200 -12.27 2.75 5.21
C ASN A 200 -12.17 2.48 3.70
N PHE A 201 -11.64 1.33 3.28
CA PHE A 201 -11.25 1.11 1.88
C PHE A 201 -12.07 0.08 1.13
N SER A 202 -12.72 -0.87 1.81
CA SER A 202 -13.34 -2.01 1.10
C SER A 202 -14.50 -1.59 0.21
N ILE A 203 -15.36 -0.68 0.69
CA ILE A 203 -16.49 -0.16 -0.08
C ILE A 203 -16.02 0.62 -1.31
N GLY A 204 -15.00 1.49 -1.17
CA GLY A 204 -14.42 2.18 -2.33
C GLY A 204 -13.74 1.22 -3.31
N PHE A 205 -13.13 0.14 -2.80
CA PHE A 205 -12.44 -0.83 -3.63
C PHE A 205 -13.40 -1.66 -4.49
N MET A 206 -14.57 -2.02 -3.98
CA MET A 206 -15.61 -2.79 -4.70
C MET A 206 -16.05 -2.15 -6.02
N GLN A 207 -16.02 -0.83 -6.12
CA GLN A 207 -16.31 -0.05 -7.33
C GLN A 207 -15.05 0.39 -8.10
N SER A 208 -13.87 -0.18 -7.82
CA SER A 208 -12.64 0.20 -8.49
C SER A 208 -12.47 -0.52 -9.84
N ILE A 209 -12.39 0.24 -10.94
CA ILE A 209 -12.17 -0.31 -12.29
C ILE A 209 -10.78 -0.96 -12.37
N GLY A 210 -9.72 -0.22 -12.05
CA GLY A 210 -8.36 -0.78 -12.04
C GLY A 210 -8.06 -1.77 -10.91
N GLY A 211 -8.93 -1.84 -9.89
CA GLY A 211 -8.76 -2.71 -8.72
C GLY A 211 -9.37 -4.09 -8.90
N CYS A 212 -10.64 -4.11 -9.27
CA CYS A 212 -11.48 -5.30 -9.40
C CYS A 212 -12.55 -5.14 -10.48
N ASN A 213 -12.31 -4.34 -11.53
CA ASN A 213 -13.23 -4.12 -12.64
C ASN A 213 -14.66 -3.72 -12.23
N ALA A 214 -14.81 -3.02 -11.10
CA ALA A 214 -16.12 -2.67 -10.53
C ALA A 214 -17.09 -3.87 -10.32
N THR A 215 -16.55 -5.10 -10.17
CA THR A 215 -17.32 -6.35 -10.04
C THR A 215 -18.36 -6.34 -8.91
N TRP A 216 -18.17 -5.52 -7.87
CA TRP A 216 -19.10 -5.41 -6.74
C TRP A 216 -19.66 -3.99 -6.58
N ALA A 217 -19.75 -3.24 -7.68
CA ALA A 217 -20.19 -1.84 -7.64
C ALA A 217 -21.61 -1.67 -7.07
N HIS A 218 -22.52 -2.63 -7.29
CA HIS A 218 -23.89 -2.57 -6.73
C HIS A 218 -23.87 -2.59 -5.19
N LEU A 219 -23.06 -3.44 -4.54
CA LEU A 219 -22.89 -3.41 -3.07
C LEU A 219 -22.38 -2.05 -2.58
N SER A 220 -21.48 -1.43 -3.34
CA SER A 220 -20.99 -0.08 -3.02
C SER A 220 -22.09 0.96 -3.14
N LYS A 221 -22.88 0.88 -4.21
CA LYS A 221 -24.01 1.78 -4.48
C LYS A 221 -25.00 1.73 -3.33
N ASP A 222 -25.41 0.53 -2.92
CA ASP A 222 -26.37 0.33 -1.83
C ASP A 222 -25.85 0.88 -0.50
N ALA A 223 -24.60 0.55 -0.17
CA ALA A 223 -23.96 1.02 1.07
C ALA A 223 -23.86 2.55 1.13
N ILE A 224 -23.55 3.20 0.01
CA ILE A 224 -23.42 4.65 -0.09
C ILE A 224 -24.80 5.32 -0.04
N ALA A 225 -25.79 4.79 -0.76
CA ALA A 225 -27.15 5.30 -0.78
C ALA A 225 -27.81 5.23 0.62
N ASP A 226 -27.67 4.11 1.35
CA ASP A 226 -28.15 4.03 2.73
C ASP A 226 -27.45 5.04 3.64
N ASN A 227 -26.13 5.19 3.50
CA ASN A 227 -25.38 6.16 4.29
C ASN A 227 -25.85 7.60 4.02
N ASN A 228 -26.01 7.99 2.76
CA ASN A 228 -26.54 9.30 2.37
C ASN A 228 -27.95 9.52 2.95
N LYS A 229 -28.83 8.52 2.85
CA LYS A 229 -30.19 8.56 3.44
C LYS A 229 -30.15 8.77 4.95
N ARG A 230 -29.26 8.08 5.67
CA ARG A 230 -29.11 8.25 7.13
C ARG A 230 -28.59 9.64 7.51
N VAL A 231 -27.60 10.15 6.77
CA VAL A 231 -27.08 11.51 6.98
C VAL A 231 -28.17 12.55 6.75
N LEU A 232 -28.95 12.42 5.67
CA LEU A 232 -30.07 13.33 5.39
C LEU A 232 -31.15 13.29 6.47
N LYS A 233 -31.49 12.10 7.00
CA LYS A 233 -32.44 11.98 8.12
C LYS A 233 -31.94 12.69 9.37
N LEU A 234 -30.65 12.57 9.71
CA LEU A 234 -30.06 13.28 10.84
C LEU A 234 -30.07 14.80 10.62
N ALA A 235 -29.84 15.24 9.39
CA ALA A 235 -29.83 16.66 9.04
C ALA A 235 -31.22 17.34 9.13
N VAL A 236 -32.32 16.60 8.99
CA VAL A 236 -33.70 17.13 9.14
C VAL A 236 -34.10 17.31 10.61
N ILE A 237 -33.42 16.62 11.53
CA ILE A 237 -33.71 16.66 12.97
C ILE A 237 -32.94 17.79 13.67
N LEU A 238 -31.91 18.35 13.01
CA LEU A 238 -31.07 19.45 13.50
C LEU A 238 -31.55 20.80 12.95
#